data_AF-A0A923VR51-F1
#
_entry.id   AF-A0A923VR51-F1
#
_cell.length_a   1.000
_cell.length_b   1.000
_cell.length_c   1.000
_cell.angle_alpha   90.00
_cell.angle_beta   90.00
_cell.angle_gamma   90.00
#
_symmetry.space_group_name_H-M   'P 1'
#
loop_
_entity.id
_entity.type
_entity.pdbx_description
1 polymer ?
#
loop_
_entity_poly.entity_id
_entity_poly.type
_entity_poly.pdbx_seq_one_letter_code
_entity_poly.pdbx_strand_id
1 'polypeptide(L)' 'MASNNKQNPKKINLGPWLIPGAIIIFFLVFSLINGNSNFEKPVEISTSKFNAYLDSGQVEKVVVYNNKIAEVFLKKAVL' A
#
# COMPACT_ATOMS: atom_id res chain seq x y z
N MET A 1 -27.64 48.97 24.18
CA MET A 1 -26.34 49.35 23.57
C MET A 1 -25.76 48.10 22.94
N ALA A 2 -25.63 48.06 21.61
CA ALA A 2 -25.13 46.91 20.88
C ALA A 2 -23.61 47.00 20.75
N SER A 3 -22.87 46.09 21.38
CA SER A 3 -21.42 46.01 21.25
C SER A 3 -21.06 45.27 19.97
N ASN A 4 -20.84 46.03 18.90
CA ASN A 4 -20.33 45.59 17.61
C ASN A 4 -18.84 45.18 17.71
N ASN A 5 -18.57 43.98 18.22
CA ASN A 5 -17.25 43.37 18.15
C ASN A 5 -16.98 42.89 16.72
N LYS A 6 -16.46 43.79 15.87
CA LYS A 6 -15.93 43.45 14.56
C LYS A 6 -14.64 42.63 14.77
N GLN A 7 -14.79 41.31 14.87
CA GLN A 7 -13.67 40.38 14.81
C GLN A 7 -13.01 40.53 13.44
N ASN A 8 -11.87 41.23 13.40
CA ASN A 8 -11.05 41.34 12.21
C ASN A 8 -10.54 39.91 11.85
N PRO A 9 -10.87 39.35 10.68
CA PRO A 9 -10.38 38.03 10.32
C PRO A 9 -8.85 38.10 10.25
N LYS A 10 -8.20 37.37 11.16
CA LYS A 10 -6.74 37.29 11.26
C LYS A 10 -6.23 36.76 9.92
N LYS A 11 -5.67 37.65 9.10
CA LYS A 11 -5.11 37.30 7.79
C LYS A 11 -4.00 36.29 8.03
N ILE A 12 -4.25 35.03 7.71
CA ILE A 12 -3.26 33.98 7.84
C ILE A 12 -2.24 34.26 6.74
N ASN A 13 -1.08 34.78 7.11
CA ASN A 13 0.04 34.95 6.20
C ASN A 13 0.70 33.58 6.05
N LEU A 14 0.18 32.81 5.09
CA LEU A 14 0.82 31.60 4.63
C LEU A 14 2.15 32.01 3.95
N GLY A 15 3.27 31.74 4.62
CA GLY A 15 4.60 32.03 4.10
C GLY A 15 4.90 31.32 2.77
N PRO A 16 5.93 31.75 2.02
CA PRO A 16 6.22 31.25 0.66
C PRO A 16 6.44 29.73 0.57
N TRP A 17 6.74 29.09 1.70
CA TRP A 17 7.08 27.67 1.80
C TRP A 17 5.89 26.71 1.94
N LEU A 18 4.65 27.20 1.98
CA LEU A 18 3.50 26.32 2.23
C LEU A 18 3.10 25.45 1.05
N ILE A 19 3.17 25.98 -0.17
CA ILE A 19 2.94 25.19 -1.38
C ILE A 19 4.01 24.08 -1.53
N PRO A 20 5.32 24.38 -1.49
CA PRO A 20 6.32 23.32 -1.59
C PRO A 20 6.31 22.37 -0.37
N GLY A 21 6.04 22.87 0.83
CA GLY A 21 5.90 22.03 2.03
C GLY A 21 4.73 21.07 1.96
N ALA A 22 3.57 21.52 1.45
CA ALA A 22 2.40 20.67 1.27
C ALA A 22 2.65 19.54 0.25
N ILE A 23 3.39 19.82 -0.82
CA ILE A 23 3.75 18.82 -1.84
C ILE A 23 4.67 17.74 -1.23
N ILE A 24 5.66 18.15 -0.44
CA ILE A 24 6.56 17.21 0.24
C ILE A 24 5.78 16.34 1.24
N ILE A 25 4.93 16.94 2.06
CA ILE A 25 4.08 16.22 3.03
C ILE A 25 3.14 15.25 2.31
N PHE A 26 2.54 15.66 1.19
CA PHE A 26 1.69 14.80 0.37
C PHE A 26 2.46 13.56 -0.10
N PHE A 27 3.66 13.73 -0.65
CA PHE A 27 4.51 12.60 -1.06
C PHE A 27 4.90 11.71 0.11
N LEU A 28 5.19 12.29 1.28
CA LEU A 28 5.61 11.54 2.46
C LEU A 28 4.45 10.71 3.03
N VAL A 29 3.27 11.31 3.18
CA VAL A 29 2.05 10.61 3.62
C VAL A 29 1.63 9.56 2.60
N PHE A 30 1.66 9.89 1.31
CA PHE A 30 1.40 8.94 0.24
C PHE A 30 2.39 7.77 0.27
N SER A 31 3.69 8.04 0.47
CA SER A 31 4.71 7.00 0.59
C SER A 31 4.53 6.12 1.83
N LEU A 32 4.02 6.66 2.94
CA LEU A 32 3.77 5.88 4.15
C LEU A 32 2.52 4.99 4.03
N ILE A 33 1.47 5.48 3.37
CA ILE A 33 0.22 4.72 3.15
C ILE A 33 0.42 3.66 2.04
N ASN A 34 1.15 4.00 0.98
CA ASN A 34 1.37 3.13 -0.17
C ASN A 34 2.61 2.24 -0.01
N GLY A 35 3.55 2.58 0.87
CA GLY A 35 4.81 1.85 1.06
C GLY A 35 4.66 0.46 1.65
N ASN A 36 3.50 0.15 2.27
CA ASN A 36 3.25 -1.16 2.88
C ASN A 36 2.30 -2.07 2.08
N SER A 37 1.74 -1.62 0.94
CA SER A 37 0.60 -2.30 0.30
C SER A 37 0.83 -2.91 -1.07
N ASN A 38 1.95 -2.67 -1.77
CA ASN A 38 2.06 -3.12 -3.18
C ASN A 38 3.44 -3.63 -3.64
N PHE A 39 4.39 -3.89 -2.74
CA PHE A 39 5.35 -4.94 -3.05
C PHE A 39 4.66 -6.24 -2.67
N GLU A 40 3.94 -6.81 -3.62
CA GLU A 40 3.33 -8.14 -3.55
C GLU A 40 4.47 -9.15 -3.40
N LYS A 41 5.01 -9.24 -2.17
CA LYS A 41 6.00 -10.25 -1.83
C LYS A 41 5.28 -11.57 -2.01
N PRO A 42 5.82 -12.51 -2.82
CA PRO A 42 5.22 -13.83 -2.96
C PRO A 42 4.93 -14.37 -1.57
N VAL A 43 3.67 -14.71 -1.30
CA VAL A 43 3.30 -15.26 0.00
C VAL A 43 4.02 -16.60 0.13
N GLU A 44 4.94 -16.69 1.08
CA GLU A 44 5.60 -17.95 1.40
C GLU A 44 4.54 -18.92 1.96
N ILE A 45 4.29 -20.00 1.22
CA ILE A 45 3.39 -21.07 1.63
C ILE A 45 4.21 -22.24 2.16
N SER A 46 3.72 -22.90 3.21
CA SER A 46 4.31 -24.15 3.67
C SER A 46 4.05 -25.27 2.67
N THR A 47 4.89 -26.31 2.70
CA THR A 47 4.75 -27.50 1.84
C THR A 47 3.38 -28.17 1.98
N SER A 48 2.78 -28.15 3.18
CA SER A 48 1.43 -28.68 3.41
C SER A 48 0.35 -27.90 2.66
N LYS A 49 0.42 -26.55 2.66
CA LYS A 49 -0.51 -25.72 1.87
C LYS A 49 -0.29 -25.91 0.38
N PHE A 50 0.98 -26.01 -0.05
CA PHE A 50 1.31 -26.32 -1.44
C PHE A 50 0.70 -27.64 -1.89
N ASN A 51 0.86 -28.72 -1.12
CA ASN A 51 0.27 -30.01 -1.44
C ASN A 51 -1.27 -29.93 -1.48
N ALA A 52 -1.90 -29.20 -0.55
CA ALA A 52 -3.35 -28.98 -0.61
C ALA A 52 -3.78 -28.25 -1.90
N TYR A 53 -3.01 -27.28 -2.39
CA TYR A 53 -3.27 -26.61 -3.67
C TYR A 53 -3.03 -27.53 -4.88
N LEU A 54 -2.04 -28.42 -4.80
CA LEU A 54 -1.80 -29.44 -5.82
C LEU A 54 -2.93 -30.46 -5.88
N ASP A 55 -3.33 -31.01 -4.72
CA ASP A 55 -4.38 -32.02 -4.59
C ASP A 55 -5.74 -31.49 -5.03
N SER A 56 -5.99 -30.19 -4.79
CA SER A 56 -7.20 -29.50 -5.23
C SER A 56 -7.15 -29.04 -6.70
N GLY A 57 -6.06 -29.29 -7.42
CA GLY A 57 -5.89 -28.89 -8.82
C GLY A 57 -5.86 -27.38 -9.06
N GLN A 58 -5.55 -26.60 -8.01
CA GLN A 58 -5.51 -25.13 -8.04
C GLN A 58 -4.15 -24.59 -8.49
N VAL A 59 -3.12 -25.42 -8.56
CA VAL A 59 -1.82 -25.02 -9.10
C VAL A 59 -1.89 -24.92 -10.63
N GLU A 60 -1.49 -23.76 -11.15
CA GLU A 60 -1.41 -23.50 -12.59
C GLU A 60 0.01 -23.74 -13.11
N LYS A 61 1.00 -23.21 -12.39
CA LYS A 61 2.40 -23.26 -12.81
C LYS A 61 3.32 -23.30 -11.60
N VAL A 62 4.41 -24.04 -11.71
CA VAL A 62 5.48 -24.05 -10.72
C VAL A 62 6.79 -23.66 -11.41
N VAL A 63 7.49 -22.69 -10.86
CA VAL A 63 8.82 -22.25 -11.32
C VAL A 63 9.83 -22.58 -10.23
N VAL A 64 10.72 -23.53 -10.51
CA VAL A 64 11.77 -23.94 -9.57
C VAL A 64 13.03 -23.14 -9.88
N TYR A 65 13.46 -22.30 -8.94
CA TYR A 65 14.70 -21.53 -9.09
C TYR A 65 15.91 -22.33 -8.62
N ASN A 66 15.76 -23.13 -7.57
CA ASN A 66 16.78 -24.03 -7.05
C ASN A 66 16.15 -25.12 -6.18
N ASN A 67 16.99 -25.97 -5.56
CA ASN A 67 16.53 -27.08 -4.70
C ASN A 67 15.85 -26.64 -3.38
N LYS A 68 15.74 -25.33 -3.11
CA LYS A 68 15.17 -24.76 -1.89
C LYS A 68 14.04 -23.76 -2.14
N ILE A 69 13.95 -23.18 -3.33
CA ILE A 69 13.07 -22.06 -3.67
C ILE A 69 12.30 -22.40 -4.95
N ALA A 70 10.99 -22.38 -4.84
CA ALA A 70 10.07 -22.49 -5.96
C ALA A 70 8.94 -21.48 -5.79
N GLU A 71 8.55 -20.85 -6.90
CA GLU A 71 7.35 -20.02 -6.97
C GLU A 71 6.20 -20.85 -7.51
N VAL A 72 5.05 -20.76 -6.84
CA VAL A 72 3.84 -21.50 -7.19
C VAL A 72 2.77 -20.48 -7.58
N PHE A 73 2.30 -20.59 -8.81
CA PHE A 73 1.23 -19.79 -9.35
C PHE A 73 -0.07 -20.58 -9.20
N LEU A 74 -1.01 -20.01 -8.47
CA LEU A 74 -2.35 -20.55 -8.34
C LEU A 74 -3.20 -20.02 -9.50
N LYS A 75 -4.10 -20.87 -10.01
CA LYS A 75 -5.13 -20.45 -10.95
C LYS A 75 -5.85 -19.26 -10.35
N LYS A 76 -6.01 -18.20 -11.14
CA LYS A 76 -6.79 -17.04 -10.71
C LYS A 76 -8.17 -17.54 -10.27
N ALA A 77 -8.42 -17.50 -8.96
CA ALA A 77 -9.77 -17.63 -8.48
C ALA A 77 -10.51 -16.45 -9.10
N VAL A 78 -11.37 -16.74 -10.07
CA VAL A 78 -12.29 -15.76 -10.62
C VAL A 78 -13.20 -15.40 -9.45
N LEU A 79 -12.87 -14.31 -8.76
CA LEU A 79 -13.70 -13.66 -7.76
C LEU A 79 -14.92 -13.04 -8.44
#